data_AF-F5YPW1-F1
#
_entry.id   AF-F5YPW1-F1
#
_cell.length_a   1.000
_cell.length_b   1.000
_cell.length_c   1.000
_cell.angle_alpha   90.00
_cell.angle_beta   90.00
_cell.angle_gamma   90.00
#
_symmetry.space_group_name_H-M   'P 1'
#
loop_
_entity.id
_entity.type
_entity.pdbx_description
1 polymer ?
#
loop_
_entity_poly.entity_id
_entity_poly.type
_entity_poly.pdbx_seq_one_letter_code
_entity_poly.pdbx_strand_id
1 'polypeptide(L)'
;MNVLLDTNSALDVILRHKKLVMSRLKALLETVDIAAVTDVEIRRAIDLAWTDFEDCVQFTAGERLAASYITTRDAGDFAQSEIPTVSPEQFLAMITVD
;
A
#
# COMPACT_ATOMS: atom_id res chain seq x y z
N MET A 1 21.44 -42.33 -23.40
CA MET A 1 20.25 -42.20 -22.54
C MET A 1 20.15 -40.73 -22.18
N ASN A 2 19.26 -39.99 -22.86
CA ASN A 2 19.08 -38.55 -22.65
C ASN A 2 17.83 -38.34 -21.80
N VAL A 3 18.01 -37.78 -20.60
CA VAL A 3 16.90 -37.33 -19.75
C VAL A 3 16.63 -35.87 -20.09
N LEU A 4 15.42 -35.59 -20.60
CA LEU A 4 14.91 -34.23 -20.71
C LEU A 4 14.39 -33.83 -19.32
N LEU A 5 15.05 -32.89 -18.65
CA LEU A 5 14.51 -32.27 -17.44
C LEU A 5 13.39 -31.31 -17.87
N ASP A 6 12.16 -31.60 -17.46
CA ASP A 6 11.00 -30.74 -17.71
C ASP A 6 11.13 -29.43 -16.92
N THR A 7 11.60 -28.39 -17.62
CA THR A 7 11.72 -27.02 -17.09
C THR A 7 10.35 -26.33 -16.94
N ASN A 8 9.23 -26.94 -17.35
CA ASN A 8 7.92 -26.31 -17.20
C ASN A 8 7.50 -26.18 -15.74
N SER A 9 7.83 -27.13 -14.88
CA SER A 9 7.37 -27.13 -13.48
C SER A 9 7.82 -25.88 -12.68
N ALA A 10 9.07 -25.46 -12.82
CA ALA A 10 9.58 -24.25 -12.18
C ALA A 10 8.99 -22.96 -12.80
N LEU A 11 8.82 -22.93 -14.12
CA LEU A 11 8.19 -21.82 -14.82
C LEU A 11 6.71 -21.68 -14.41
N ASP A 12 6.00 -22.80 -14.27
CA ASP A 12 4.61 -22.85 -13.85
C ASP A 12 4.42 -22.32 -12.43
N VAL A 13 5.32 -22.68 -11.51
CA VAL A 13 5.31 -22.15 -10.14
C VAL A 13 5.52 -20.64 -10.17
N ILE A 14 6.52 -20.12 -10.87
CA ILE A 14 6.79 -18.67 -10.95
C ILE A 14 5.60 -17.93 -11.61
N LEU A 15 5.04 -18.48 -12.69
CA LEU A 15 3.89 -17.90 -13.38
C LEU A 15 2.60 -17.98 -12.55
N ARG A 16 2.40 -19.04 -11.75
CA ARG A 16 1.28 -19.15 -10.81
C ARG A 16 1.34 -18.09 -9.71
N HIS A 17 2.52 -17.81 -9.16
CA HIS A 17 2.69 -16.73 -8.18
C HIS A 17 2.32 -15.38 -8.80
N LYS A 18 2.78 -15.10 -10.03
CA LYS A 18 2.38 -13.87 -10.75
C LYS A 18 0.87 -13.79 -10.98
N LYS A 19 0.22 -14.88 -11.43
CA LYS A 19 -1.23 -14.92 -11.63
C LYS A 19 -2.00 -14.71 -10.33
N LEU A 20 -1.54 -15.32 -9.24
CA LEU A 20 -2.14 -15.19 -7.92
C LEU A 20 -1.99 -13.76 -7.37
N VAL A 21 -0.79 -13.15 -7.46
CA VAL A 21 -0.58 -11.76 -7.05
C VAL A 21 -1.50 -10.82 -7.82
N MET A 22 -1.59 -10.98 -9.14
CA MET A 22 -2.44 -10.14 -9.97
C MET A 22 -3.94 -10.33 -9.69
N SER A 23 -4.39 -11.54 -9.36
CA SER A 23 -5.80 -11.74 -8.97
C SER A 23 -6.12 -11.12 -7.62
N ARG A 24 -5.18 -11.16 -6.66
CA ARG A 24 -5.35 -10.52 -5.35
C ARG A 24 -5.32 -8.99 -5.45
N LEU A 25 -4.45 -8.42 -6.27
CA LEU A 25 -4.45 -6.99 -6.55
C LEU A 25 -5.78 -6.54 -7.16
N LYS A 26 -6.32 -7.29 -8.13
CA LYS A 26 -7.65 -6.98 -8.71
C LYS A 26 -8.75 -7.00 -7.66
N ALA A 27 -8.79 -8.03 -6.80
CA ALA A 27 -9.78 -8.12 -5.73
C ALA A 27 -9.64 -6.97 -4.71
N LEU A 28 -8.42 -6.49 -4.44
CA LEU A 28 -8.20 -5.33 -3.58
C LEU A 28 -8.76 -4.06 -4.23
N LEU A 29 -8.52 -3.86 -5.53
CA LEU A 29 -9.02 -2.69 -6.27
C LEU A 29 -10.55 -2.68 -6.43
N GLU A 30 -11.24 -3.78 -6.14
CA GLU A 30 -12.71 -3.83 -6.08
C GLU A 30 -13.26 -3.25 -4.77
N THR A 31 -12.43 -3.07 -3.74
CA THR A 31 -12.86 -2.65 -2.39
C THR A 31 -12.27 -1.32 -1.93
N VAL A 32 -11.24 -0.80 -2.60
CA VAL A 32 -10.57 0.45 -2.24
C VAL A 32 -10.45 1.39 -3.44
N ASP A 33 -10.52 2.69 -3.16
CA ASP A 33 -10.16 3.72 -4.13
C ASP A 33 -8.64 3.94 -4.14
N ILE A 34 -8.10 4.28 -5.32
CA ILE A 34 -6.68 4.64 -5.46
C ILE A 34 -6.52 6.15 -5.31
N ALA A 35 -5.71 6.55 -4.33
CA ALA A 35 -5.25 7.92 -4.20
C ALA A 35 -4.29 8.27 -5.35
N ALA A 36 -4.61 9.31 -6.12
CA ALA A 36 -3.72 9.79 -7.17
C ALA A 36 -2.52 10.51 -6.56
N VAL A 37 -1.32 10.19 -7.05
CA VAL A 37 -0.10 10.96 -6.79
C VAL A 37 0.23 11.75 -8.04
N THR A 38 0.14 13.07 -7.93
CA THR A 38 0.42 14.03 -9.01
C THR A 38 1.65 14.87 -8.66
N ASP A 39 1.97 15.86 -9.50
CA ASP A 39 3.09 16.76 -9.21
C ASP A 39 2.89 17.56 -7.90
N VAL A 40 1.64 17.79 -7.51
CA VAL A 40 1.28 18.49 -6.27
C VAL A 40 1.77 17.73 -5.04
N GLU A 41 1.44 16.44 -4.93
CA GLU A 41 1.83 15.59 -3.79
C GLU A 41 3.35 15.42 -3.74
N ILE A 42 4.00 15.23 -4.91
CA ILE A 42 5.46 15.09 -4.99
C ILE A 42 6.19 16.36 -4.53
N ARG A 43 5.76 17.54 -5.00
CA ARG A 43 6.37 18.82 -4.58
C ARG A 43 6.16 19.05 -3.09
N ARG A 44 4.95 18.80 -2.60
CA ARG A 44 4.64 18.91 -1.18
C ARG A 44 5.51 17.98 -0.34
N ALA A 45 5.71 16.74 -0.76
CA ALA A 45 6.56 15.78 -0.03
C ALA A 45 8.04 16.23 0.01
N ILE A 46 8.55 16.79 -1.09
CA ILE A 46 9.91 17.38 -1.13
C ILE A 46 10.03 18.53 -0.13
N ASP A 47 9.05 19.42 -0.07
CA ASP A 47 9.06 20.59 0.82
C ASP A 47 8.96 20.20 2.30
N LEU A 48 8.29 19.08 2.61
CA LEU A 48 8.14 18.56 3.98
C LEU A 48 9.43 17.90 4.51
N ALA A 49 10.33 17.46 3.62
CA ALA A 49 11.64 16.92 3.97
C ALA A 49 11.62 15.82 5.05
N TRP A 50 10.65 14.90 4.98
CA TRP A 50 10.63 13.71 5.82
C TRP A 50 11.83 12.81 5.50
N THR A 51 12.26 12.02 6.49
CA THR A 51 13.39 11.11 6.30
C THR A 51 13.05 10.00 5.31
N ASP A 52 11.85 9.43 5.42
CA ASP A 52 11.30 8.51 4.43
C ASP A 52 10.42 9.26 3.44
N PHE A 53 10.81 9.23 2.17
CA PHE A 53 10.08 9.90 1.11
C PHE A 53 8.80 9.16 0.71
N GLU A 54 8.77 7.83 0.80
CA GLU A 54 7.59 7.04 0.45
C GLU A 54 6.44 7.37 1.41
N ASP A 55 6.71 7.35 2.71
CA ASP A 55 5.72 7.67 3.75
C ASP A 55 5.23 9.11 3.62
N CYS A 56 6.13 10.04 3.25
CA CYS A 56 5.76 11.42 2.99
C CYS A 56 4.82 11.56 1.78
N VAL A 57 5.06 10.81 0.70
CA VAL A 57 4.16 10.81 -0.47
C VAL A 57 2.79 10.20 -0.09
N GLN A 58 2.77 9.13 0.69
CA GLN A 58 1.51 8.55 1.18
C GLN A 58 0.76 9.55 2.09
N PHE A 59 1.47 10.24 2.99
CA PHE A 59 0.92 11.29 3.82
C PHE A 59 0.34 12.43 2.98
N THR A 60 1.08 12.97 2.01
CA THR A 60 0.63 14.09 1.18
C THR A 60 -0.55 13.72 0.28
N ALA A 61 -0.62 12.48 -0.20
CA ALA A 61 -1.81 11.96 -0.88
C ALA A 61 -3.02 11.89 0.07
N GLY A 62 -2.83 11.42 1.30
CA GLY A 62 -3.86 11.45 2.35
C GLY A 62 -4.29 12.88 2.73
N GLU A 63 -3.34 13.80 2.84
CA GLU A 63 -3.55 15.22 3.17
C GLU A 63 -4.44 15.85 2.09
N ARG A 64 -4.13 15.59 0.81
CA ARG A 64 -4.90 16.07 -0.33
C ARG A 64 -6.35 15.59 -0.34
N LEU A 65 -6.56 14.35 0.10
CA LEU A 65 -7.88 13.72 0.19
C LEU A 65 -8.62 14.04 1.49
N ALA A 66 -8.02 14.81 2.40
CA ALA A 66 -8.51 15.03 3.76
C ALA A 66 -8.84 13.72 4.49
N ALA A 67 -7.95 12.73 4.35
CA ALA A 67 -8.07 11.44 5.01
C ALA A 67 -8.19 11.62 6.52
N SER A 68 -9.19 10.96 7.13
CA SER A 68 -9.40 11.06 8.58
C SER A 68 -8.33 10.31 9.38
N TYR A 69 -7.76 9.25 8.79
CA TYR A 69 -6.78 8.38 9.43
C TYR A 69 -5.80 7.79 8.41
N ILE A 70 -4.56 7.54 8.85
CA ILE A 70 -3.64 6.62 8.20
C ILE A 70 -3.67 5.30 8.97
N THR A 71 -4.10 4.22 8.32
CA THR A 71 -4.14 2.89 8.95
C THR A 71 -2.84 2.13 8.67
N THR A 72 -2.02 1.91 9.70
CA THR A 72 -0.71 1.24 9.58
C THR A 72 -0.38 0.41 10.82
N ARG A 73 0.47 -0.61 10.67
CA ARG A 73 1.04 -1.34 11.81
C ARG A 73 2.27 -0.65 12.40
N ASP A 74 2.89 0.24 11.63
CA ASP A 74 4.16 0.87 11.94
C ASP A 74 3.97 2.39 12.09
N ALA A 75 3.23 2.78 13.14
CA ALA A 75 2.88 4.19 13.36
C ALA A 75 4.10 5.13 13.52
N GLY A 76 5.27 4.58 13.86
CA GLY A 76 6.52 5.35 13.96
C GLY A 76 6.99 5.94 12.63
N ASP A 77 6.66 5.30 11.51
CA ASP A 77 7.03 5.76 10.16
C ASP A 77 6.29 7.06 9.79
N PHE A 78 5.16 7.30 10.45
CA PHE A 78 4.31 8.49 10.28
C PHE A 78 4.39 9.45 11.46
N ALA A 79 5.48 9.44 12.24
CA ALA A 79 5.63 10.30 13.42
C ALA A 79 5.54 11.80 13.10
N GLN A 80 5.80 12.19 11.86
CA GLN A 80 5.71 13.57 11.36
C GLN A 80 4.33 13.92 10.77
N SER A 81 3.39 12.96 10.71
CA SER A 81 2.07 13.11 10.11
C SER A 81 1.15 14.00 10.96
N GLU A 82 0.46 14.93 10.30
CA GLU A 82 -0.68 15.63 10.90
C GLU A 82 -1.99 14.82 10.83
N ILE A 83 -2.04 13.79 9.98
CA ILE A 83 -3.16 12.85 9.91
C ILE A 83 -2.97 11.81 11.03
N PRO A 84 -3.98 11.58 11.88
CA PRO A 84 -3.88 10.58 12.94
C PRO A 84 -3.61 9.16 12.40
N THR A 85 -2.66 8.48 13.01
CA THR A 85 -2.33 7.09 12.69
C THR A 85 -3.09 6.13 13.61
N VAL A 86 -3.67 5.07 13.04
CA VAL A 86 -4.37 4.02 13.80
C VAL A 86 -3.92 2.64 13.32
N SER A 87 -3.93 1.64 14.20
CA SER A 87 -3.69 0.26 13.78
C SER A 87 -4.89 -0.29 13.00
N PRO A 88 -4.73 -1.32 12.15
CA PRO A 88 -5.85 -2.00 11.51
C PRO A 88 -6.92 -2.48 12.50
N GLU A 89 -6.50 -3.02 13.66
CA GLU A 89 -7.40 -3.48 14.71
C GLU A 89 -8.19 -2.33 15.34
N GLN A 90 -7.52 -1.20 15.58
CA GLN A 90 -8.16 0.01 16.08
C GLN A 90 -9.16 0.57 15.07
N PHE A 91 -8.78 0.65 13.80
CA PHE A 91 -9.66 1.11 12.72
C PHE A 91 -10.90 0.23 12.60
N LEU A 92 -10.73 -1.10 12.63
CA LEU A 92 -11.86 -2.05 12.63
C LEU A 92 -12.79 -1.82 13.82
N ALA A 93 -12.26 -1.62 15.02
CA ALA A 93 -13.07 -1.32 16.21
C ALA A 93 -13.84 0.01 16.10
N MET A 94 -13.36 0.98 15.32
CA MET A 94 -14.05 2.25 15.08
C MET A 94 -15.20 2.14 14.08
N ILE A 95 -15.07 1.27 13.07
CA ILE A 95 -16.08 1.13 12.00
C ILE A 95 -17.10 0.03 12.26
N THR A 96 -16.79 -0.92 13.14
CA THR A 96 -17.72 -1.98 13.52
C THR A 96 -18.64 -1.41 14.58
N VAL A 97 -19.79 -0.90 14.15
CA VAL A 97 -20.92 -0.59 15.01
C VAL A 97 -21.69 -1.90 15.24
N ASP A 98 -22.06 -2.20 16.49
CA ASP A 98 -22.98 -3.33 16.80
C ASP A 98 -24.30 -3.23 16.02
#